data_AF-A0A2V9CIS6-F1
#
_entry.id   AF-A0A2V9CIS6-F1
#
_cell.length_a   1.000
_cell.length_b   1.000
_cell.length_c   1.000
_cell.angle_alpha   90.00
_cell.angle_beta   90.00
_cell.angle_gamma   90.00
#
_symmetry.space_group_name_H-M   'P 1'
#
loop_
_entity.id
_entity.type
_entity.pdbx_description
1 polymer ?
#
loop_
_entity_poly.entity_id
_entity_poly.type
_entity_poly.pdbx_seq_one_letter_code
_entity_poly.pdbx_strand_id
1 'polypeptide(L)'
;MPWSELTGGPRGTVEEFRDILRRYPRSSLLRACARLSVLFNYGPDADTTASDEATAKWAPLLFQAALLDRIGKLGARRRVIFFQAQLRSLASEVIRLNPFGGEDLAPVPDGMLGELMLRAGELLYQQHPKPTDELDEQANLISQFLPIYEMDSPTEAFIAFLRFYIFLTINIPRLPEELKTFDVAALFEKQFGFPLDTYAHFIFCFGMHAMIQRGKKSIEAAVDSGIRIETFRNMKLTPDTINRMFETVSFSLDTLSAQKLPTGYADFEFLRDHPYFLQNGEIFCLDYEFAMGKLESGVLWRVMKGLEQYQKEPYLSFWGNVFEDYVSWLFETYSSSSLNMIYPAPTYADDPMQQVCDAIVVCGSTAILIEAKLATVRADIRYSGDYKKMRAFLEDRLVCGTTRRVGVTQLVHALDRITSVPPLALPPWLAGVRKFIPVIVTKDDIGSSWVVNAYLNKRFRQEAKRHKKYTITPLVSLSVSTLERLMKTLKELPLAEILEGRMQEDKTLTRPFEAASKYAQSGVPGRLSVHMEILHELMERMTADFGLTDPSSPAQDIVK
;
A
#
# COMPACT_ATOMS: atom_id res chain seq x y z
N MET A 1 19.59 9.60 5.71
CA MET A 1 20.73 10.04 6.56
C MET A 1 20.18 10.98 7.63
N PRO A 2 20.59 10.90 8.90
CA PRO A 2 20.14 11.82 9.97
C PRO A 2 20.84 13.20 9.91
N TRP A 3 20.18 14.23 10.43
CA TRP A 3 20.77 15.58 10.56
C TRP A 3 21.99 15.61 11.49
N SER A 4 21.94 14.84 12.57
CA SER A 4 23.03 14.69 13.53
C SER A 4 24.30 14.13 12.86
N GLU A 5 24.13 13.24 11.89
CA GLU A 5 25.23 12.70 11.10
C GLU A 5 25.79 13.72 10.10
N LEU A 6 24.95 14.56 9.49
CA LEU A 6 25.40 15.62 8.57
C LEU A 6 26.13 16.74 9.31
N THR A 7 25.78 17.02 10.56
CA THR A 7 26.43 18.10 11.33
C THR A 7 27.55 17.59 12.24
N GLY A 8 27.52 16.32 12.63
CA GLY A 8 28.38 15.79 13.70
C GLY A 8 27.91 16.19 15.10
N GLY A 9 26.68 16.70 15.23
CA GLY A 9 26.06 17.07 16.50
C GLY A 9 25.25 15.93 17.14
N PRO A 10 24.65 16.17 18.31
CA PRO A 10 23.70 15.24 18.91
C PRO A 10 22.39 15.18 18.11
N ARG A 11 21.60 14.12 18.34
CA ARG A 11 20.25 14.02 17.78
C ARG A 11 19.32 15.02 18.44
N GLY A 12 18.43 15.61 17.64
CA GLY A 12 17.41 16.54 18.13
C GLY A 12 16.21 15.83 18.75
N THR A 13 15.49 16.54 19.60
CA THR A 13 14.18 16.16 20.14
C THR A 13 13.03 16.64 19.24
N VAL A 14 11.84 16.08 19.44
CA VAL A 14 10.62 16.52 18.73
C VAL A 14 10.32 17.99 19.05
N GLU A 15 10.49 18.41 20.31
CA GLU A 15 10.25 19.76 20.78
C GLU A 15 11.20 20.78 20.13
N GLU A 16 12.50 20.47 20.08
CA GLU A 16 13.49 21.31 19.40
C GLU A 16 13.16 21.45 17.90
N PHE A 17 12.70 20.38 17.26
CA PHE A 17 12.28 20.45 15.87
C PHE A 17 11.04 21.33 15.69
N ARG A 18 10.03 21.18 16.57
CA ARG A 18 8.83 22.02 16.58
C ARG A 18 9.15 23.49 16.82
N ASP A 19 10.13 23.82 17.67
CA ASP A 19 10.60 25.18 17.88
C ASP A 19 11.18 25.82 16.62
N ILE A 20 11.81 25.03 15.74
CA ILE A 20 12.27 25.50 14.44
C ILE A 20 11.06 25.73 13.52
N LEU A 21 10.12 24.77 13.45
CA LEU A 21 8.95 24.88 12.58
C LEU A 21 8.07 26.10 12.90
N ARG A 22 7.96 26.50 14.17
CA ARG A 22 7.18 27.69 14.60
C ARG A 22 7.68 29.02 14.04
N ARG A 23 8.87 29.05 13.43
CA ARG A 23 9.46 30.26 12.84
C ARG A 23 8.93 30.55 11.44
N TYR A 24 8.12 29.66 10.88
CA TYR A 24 7.64 29.77 9.50
C TYR A 24 6.12 29.57 9.42
N PRO A 25 5.43 30.15 8.41
CA PRO A 25 4.02 29.89 8.16
C PRO A 25 3.76 28.40 7.89
N ARG A 26 2.68 27.86 8.43
CA ARG A 26 2.34 26.44 8.24
C ARG A 26 1.99 26.17 6.78
N SER A 27 1.24 27.08 6.16
CA SER A 27 0.88 26.94 4.76
C SER A 27 2.10 26.89 3.84
N SER A 28 3.14 27.69 4.15
CA SER A 28 4.40 27.69 3.41
C SER A 28 5.13 26.35 3.51
N LEU A 29 5.18 25.75 4.71
CA LEU A 29 5.80 24.44 4.93
C LEU A 29 5.03 23.30 4.22
N LEU A 30 3.70 23.31 4.29
CA LEU A 30 2.86 22.30 3.62
C LEU A 30 2.97 22.39 2.09
N ARG A 31 2.95 23.61 1.53
CA ARG A 31 3.17 23.82 0.09
C ARG A 31 4.58 23.40 -0.34
N ALA A 32 5.59 23.66 0.49
CA ALA A 32 6.94 23.18 0.23
C ALA A 32 6.99 21.65 0.18
N CYS A 33 6.29 20.94 1.07
CA CYS A 33 6.19 19.49 1.03
C CYS A 33 5.59 18.99 -0.29
N ALA A 34 4.45 19.55 -0.72
CA ALA A 34 3.81 19.19 -1.99
C ALA A 34 4.74 19.43 -3.19
N ARG A 35 5.40 20.59 -3.24
CA ARG A 35 6.36 20.95 -4.29
C ARG A 35 7.55 20.00 -4.35
N LEU A 36 8.14 19.69 -3.20
CA LEU A 36 9.28 18.78 -3.12
C LEU A 36 8.90 17.37 -3.53
N SER A 37 7.68 16.92 -3.23
CA SER A 37 7.17 15.65 -3.75
C SER A 37 7.16 15.63 -5.28
N VAL A 38 6.85 16.75 -5.94
CA VAL A 38 6.92 16.90 -7.40
C VAL A 38 8.37 16.92 -7.89
N LEU A 39 9.24 17.72 -7.27
CA LEU A 39 10.63 17.91 -7.70
C LEU A 39 11.51 16.66 -7.53
N PHE A 40 11.27 15.86 -6.48
CA PHE A 40 11.93 14.58 -6.26
C PHE A 40 11.26 13.44 -7.02
N ASN A 41 10.10 13.69 -7.63
CA ASN A 41 9.33 12.71 -8.38
C ASN A 41 8.93 11.47 -7.56
N TYR A 42 8.74 11.55 -6.24
CA TYR A 42 8.36 10.38 -5.42
C TYR A 42 7.04 9.73 -5.88
N GLY A 43 7.04 8.43 -6.21
CA GLY A 43 5.91 7.63 -6.73
C GLY A 43 6.25 6.86 -8.02
N PRO A 44 5.33 6.58 -8.98
CA PRO A 44 5.57 5.64 -10.07
C PRO A 44 6.80 6.01 -10.90
N ASP A 45 7.57 4.99 -11.28
CA ASP A 45 8.86 5.04 -11.99
C ASP A 45 10.02 5.72 -11.24
N ALA A 46 9.82 6.16 -9.99
CA ALA A 46 10.86 6.71 -9.14
C ALA A 46 10.94 5.94 -7.81
N ASP A 47 12.16 5.72 -7.35
CA ASP A 47 12.41 5.19 -6.02
C ASP A 47 11.76 6.10 -4.96
N THR A 48 11.50 5.56 -3.76
CA THR A 48 11.08 6.38 -2.61
C THR A 48 12.20 7.31 -2.11
N THR A 49 13.37 7.22 -2.75
CA THR A 49 14.55 8.06 -2.57
C THR A 49 14.77 8.90 -3.82
N ALA A 50 15.21 10.15 -3.64
CA ALA A 50 15.53 10.99 -4.79
C ALA A 50 16.74 10.40 -5.54
N SER A 51 16.72 10.44 -6.88
CA SER A 51 17.86 9.98 -7.69
C SER A 51 19.12 10.80 -7.41
N ASP A 52 20.28 10.30 -7.81
CA ASP A 52 21.54 11.03 -7.69
C ASP A 52 21.49 12.36 -8.48
N GLU A 53 20.86 12.37 -9.66
CA GLU A 53 20.66 13.59 -10.46
C GLU A 53 19.74 14.60 -9.77
N ALA A 54 18.63 14.12 -9.20
CA ALA A 54 17.70 14.98 -8.45
C ALA A 54 18.39 15.55 -7.19
N THR A 55 19.14 14.72 -6.47
CA THR A 55 19.89 15.14 -5.28
C THR A 55 20.94 16.20 -5.65
N ALA A 56 21.73 15.98 -6.72
CA ALA A 56 22.72 16.94 -7.18
C ALA A 56 22.10 18.26 -7.65
N LYS A 57 20.95 18.20 -8.34
CA LYS A 57 20.23 19.38 -8.82
C LYS A 57 19.65 20.22 -7.68
N TRP A 58 19.04 19.59 -6.68
CA TRP A 58 18.25 20.30 -5.67
C TRP A 58 19.02 20.60 -4.38
N ALA A 59 20.04 19.82 -4.02
CA ALA A 59 20.80 20.06 -2.79
C ALA A 59 21.37 21.49 -2.65
N PRO A 60 21.91 22.15 -3.70
CA PRO A 60 22.39 23.53 -3.62
C PRO A 60 21.33 24.57 -3.25
N LEU A 61 20.06 24.29 -3.54
CA LEU A 61 18.93 25.17 -3.19
C LEU A 61 18.33 24.84 -1.82
N LEU A 62 18.45 23.57 -1.40
CA LEU A 62 17.82 23.06 -0.18
C LEU A 62 18.73 23.10 1.04
N PHE A 63 20.05 23.21 0.85
CA PHE A 63 21.03 23.30 1.94
C PHE A 63 21.90 24.55 1.85
N GLN A 64 22.38 25.01 3.00
CA GLN A 64 23.39 26.04 3.08
C GLN A 64 24.68 25.61 2.35
N ALA A 65 25.33 26.55 1.65
CA ALA A 65 26.52 26.28 0.85
C ALA A 65 27.64 25.55 1.61
N ALA A 66 27.81 25.84 2.90
CA ALA A 66 28.81 25.22 3.78
C ALA A 66 28.63 23.70 3.97
N LEU A 67 27.44 23.16 3.73
CA LEU A 67 27.12 21.74 3.91
C LEU A 67 27.25 20.91 2.62
N LEU A 68 27.36 21.56 1.45
CA LEU A 68 27.27 20.89 0.15
C LEU A 68 28.40 19.88 -0.09
N ASP A 69 29.63 20.19 0.32
CA ASP A 69 30.76 19.25 0.21
C ASP A 69 30.52 17.97 1.05
N ARG A 70 29.98 18.12 2.26
CA ARG A 70 29.69 16.98 3.14
C ARG A 70 28.52 16.15 2.61
N ILE A 71 27.48 16.79 2.07
CA ILE A 71 26.37 16.12 1.39
C ILE A 71 26.89 15.32 0.20
N GLY A 72 27.73 15.92 -0.65
CA GLY A 72 28.35 15.24 -1.78
C GLY A 72 29.17 14.01 -1.37
N LYS A 73 29.98 14.13 -0.30
CA LYS A 73 30.75 13.00 0.26
C LYS A 73 29.86 11.88 0.80
N LEU A 74 28.75 12.22 1.45
CA LEU A 74 27.81 11.22 1.99
C LEU A 74 27.00 10.55 0.87
N GLY A 75 26.57 11.32 -0.13
CA GLY A 75 25.96 10.79 -1.36
C GLY A 75 26.89 9.83 -2.10
N ALA A 76 28.17 10.16 -2.26
CA ALA A 76 29.18 9.27 -2.85
C ALA A 76 29.38 7.95 -2.07
N ARG A 77 29.02 7.92 -0.78
CA ARG A 77 28.98 6.71 0.06
C ARG A 77 27.63 5.99 0.01
N ARG A 78 26.80 6.30 -0.99
CA ARG A 78 25.44 5.77 -1.17
C ARG A 78 24.51 6.02 0.03
N ARG A 79 24.72 7.13 0.75
CA ARG A 79 23.79 7.53 1.80
C ARG A 79 22.60 8.23 1.16
N VAL A 80 21.41 7.72 1.42
CA VAL A 80 20.15 8.36 1.03
C VAL A 80 20.04 9.72 1.72
N ILE A 81 19.98 10.79 0.93
CA ILE A 81 19.86 12.17 1.40
C ILE A 81 18.38 12.54 1.54
N PHE A 82 17.63 12.41 0.44
CA PHE A 82 16.21 12.71 0.38
C PHE A 82 15.38 11.44 0.19
N PHE A 83 14.37 11.24 1.02
CA PHE A 83 13.40 10.16 0.88
C PHE A 83 12.00 10.59 1.31
N GLN A 84 10.97 9.95 0.76
CA GLN A 84 9.57 10.38 0.88
C GLN A 84 9.09 10.50 2.33
N ALA A 85 9.51 9.60 3.23
CA ALA A 85 9.06 9.66 4.61
C ALA A 85 9.53 10.91 5.37
N GLN A 86 10.59 11.59 4.92
CA GLN A 86 10.96 12.91 5.46
C GLN A 86 9.86 13.93 5.21
N LEU A 87 9.26 13.93 4.01
CA LEU A 87 8.15 14.81 3.67
C LEU A 87 6.89 14.45 4.47
N ARG A 88 6.59 13.15 4.60
CA ARG A 88 5.47 12.66 5.44
C ARG A 88 5.62 13.11 6.89
N SER A 89 6.81 12.93 7.45
CA SER A 89 7.15 13.32 8.83
C SER A 89 7.07 14.84 9.00
N LEU A 90 7.66 15.61 8.09
CA LEU A 90 7.62 17.08 8.11
C LEU A 90 6.18 17.59 8.03
N ALA A 91 5.39 17.13 7.06
CA ALA A 91 3.99 17.52 6.93
C ALA A 91 3.18 17.14 8.18
N SER A 92 3.38 15.94 8.73
CA SER A 92 2.67 15.47 9.93
C SER A 92 3.01 16.31 11.16
N GLU A 93 4.29 16.67 11.37
CA GLU A 93 4.68 17.55 12.48
C GLU A 93 4.15 18.97 12.30
N VAL A 94 4.12 19.49 11.07
CA VAL A 94 3.50 20.78 10.78
C VAL A 94 1.99 20.74 11.04
N ILE A 95 1.31 19.64 10.71
CA ILE A 95 -0.11 19.41 10.98
C ILE A 95 -0.38 19.37 12.50
N ARG A 96 0.50 18.72 13.28
CA ARG A 96 0.36 18.57 14.73
C ARG A 96 0.80 19.79 15.54
N LEU A 97 1.44 20.78 14.91
CA LEU A 97 2.08 21.90 15.60
C LEU A 97 1.09 22.75 16.40
N ASN A 98 1.25 22.79 17.73
CA ASN A 98 0.47 23.62 18.64
C ASN A 98 1.36 24.07 19.84
N PRO A 99 1.42 25.36 20.23
CA PRO A 99 0.95 26.51 19.43
C PRO A 99 1.72 26.60 18.11
N PHE A 100 1.08 27.20 17.11
CA PHE A 100 1.69 27.46 15.81
C PHE A 100 2.11 28.93 15.66
N GLY A 101 3.04 29.20 14.74
CA GLY A 101 3.43 30.55 14.37
C GLY A 101 2.37 31.23 13.50
N GLY A 102 2.42 32.56 13.39
CA GLY A 102 1.52 33.31 12.52
C GLY A 102 1.73 33.03 11.03
N GLU A 103 0.67 33.17 10.22
CA GLU A 103 0.77 33.06 8.76
C GLU A 103 1.41 34.30 8.10
N ASP A 104 1.64 35.36 8.89
CA ASP A 104 2.37 36.59 8.54
C ASP A 104 3.90 36.46 8.70
N LEU A 105 4.39 35.32 9.18
CA LEU A 105 5.82 35.05 9.31
C LEU A 105 6.54 34.98 7.95
N ALA A 106 7.86 35.17 7.98
CA ALA A 106 8.69 35.07 6.78
C ALA A 106 8.65 33.63 6.21
N PRO A 107 8.64 33.47 4.86
CA PRO A 107 8.70 32.15 4.24
C PRO A 107 10.00 31.45 4.61
N VAL A 108 10.02 30.11 4.45
CA VAL A 108 11.22 29.30 4.69
C VAL A 108 12.34 29.78 3.76
N PRO A 109 13.49 30.23 4.27
CA PRO A 109 14.61 30.67 3.45
C PRO A 109 15.18 29.53 2.60
N ASP A 110 15.76 29.90 1.47
CA ASP A 110 16.60 28.99 0.68
C ASP A 110 17.70 28.38 1.57
N GLY A 111 18.01 27.11 1.35
CA GLY A 111 19.02 26.41 2.13
C GLY A 111 18.55 25.84 3.48
N MET A 112 17.29 26.07 3.90
CA MET A 112 16.76 25.55 5.17
C MET A 112 15.88 24.30 5.02
N LEU A 113 15.20 24.12 3.88
CA LEU A 113 14.28 23.00 3.67
C LEU A 113 14.98 21.63 3.79
N GLY A 114 16.22 21.51 3.33
CA GLY A 114 17.02 20.30 3.47
C GLY A 114 17.30 19.95 4.94
N GLU A 115 17.60 20.94 5.78
CA GLU A 115 17.74 20.72 7.23
C GLU A 115 16.43 20.20 7.84
N LEU A 116 15.29 20.85 7.52
CA LEU A 116 13.98 20.44 8.04
C LEU A 116 13.64 19.00 7.65
N MET A 117 13.92 18.61 6.41
CA MET A 117 13.73 17.24 5.94
C MET A 117 14.61 16.23 6.68
N LEU A 118 15.91 16.52 6.85
CA LEU A 118 16.82 15.59 7.54
C LEU A 118 16.46 15.44 9.04
N ARG A 119 16.04 16.52 9.69
CA ARG A 119 15.55 16.47 11.07
C ARG A 119 14.25 15.68 11.18
N ALA A 120 13.29 15.91 10.27
CA ALA A 120 12.05 15.16 10.23
C ALA A 120 12.29 13.64 10.04
N GLY A 121 13.25 13.27 9.19
CA GLY A 121 13.65 11.88 9.00
C GLY A 121 14.38 11.27 10.19
N GLU A 122 15.14 12.06 10.95
CA GLU A 122 15.82 11.61 12.19
C GLU A 122 14.82 11.20 13.27
N LEU A 123 13.67 11.86 13.34
CA LEU A 123 12.59 11.54 14.30
C LEU A 123 11.86 10.23 13.97
N LEU A 124 12.03 9.66 12.78
CA LEU A 124 11.50 8.35 12.41
C LEU A 124 12.31 7.19 12.98
N TYR A 125 13.41 7.45 13.68
CA TYR A 125 14.19 6.40 14.32
C TYR A 125 13.55 5.96 15.63
N GLN A 126 13.30 4.65 15.76
CA GLN A 126 12.96 4.02 17.02
C GLN A 126 14.13 3.16 17.52
N GLN A 127 14.37 3.19 18.84
CA GLN A 127 15.37 2.33 19.45
C GLN A 127 14.92 0.87 19.40
N HIS A 128 15.82 -0.02 18.96
CA HIS A 128 15.57 -1.45 18.81
C HIS A 128 15.74 -2.20 20.14
N PRO A 129 14.67 -2.77 20.74
CA PRO A 129 14.79 -3.71 21.85
C PRO A 129 15.53 -4.98 21.39
N LYS A 130 16.11 -5.76 22.31
CA LYS A 130 16.74 -7.05 22.00
C LYS A 130 16.07 -8.17 22.80
N PRO A 131 14.93 -8.71 22.33
CA PRO A 131 14.23 -9.80 23.01
C PRO A 131 15.11 -11.06 23.04
N THR A 132 14.87 -11.94 24.02
CA THR A 132 15.59 -13.22 24.13
C THR A 132 14.84 -14.39 23.54
N ASP A 133 13.50 -14.33 23.48
CA ASP A 133 12.69 -15.33 22.79
C ASP A 133 12.77 -15.11 21.27
N GLU A 134 12.99 -16.19 20.52
CA GLU A 134 13.25 -16.09 19.08
C GLU A 134 12.03 -15.60 18.28
N LEU A 135 10.80 -15.95 18.71
CA LEU A 135 9.58 -15.42 18.07
C LEU A 135 9.36 -13.95 18.42
N ASP A 136 9.70 -13.54 19.64
CA ASP A 136 9.71 -12.12 20.02
C ASP A 136 10.77 -11.32 19.25
N GLU A 137 11.96 -11.88 19.03
CA GLU A 137 13.00 -11.25 18.21
C GLU A 137 12.51 -11.02 16.77
N GLN A 138 11.89 -12.04 16.17
CA GLN A 138 11.30 -11.92 14.84
C GLN A 138 10.15 -10.89 14.81
N ALA A 139 9.23 -10.94 15.77
CA ALA A 139 8.14 -9.97 15.86
C ALA A 139 8.65 -8.53 16.06
N ASN A 140 9.78 -8.37 16.73
CA ASN A 140 10.43 -7.07 16.94
C ASN A 140 11.11 -6.52 15.70
N LEU A 141 11.71 -7.39 14.87
CA LEU A 141 12.18 -7.00 13.54
C LEU A 141 11.00 -6.59 12.65
N ILE A 142 9.90 -7.34 12.67
CA ILE A 142 8.69 -7.05 11.90
C ILE A 142 8.06 -5.72 12.36
N SER A 143 7.93 -5.47 13.67
CA SER A 143 7.29 -4.26 14.20
C SER A 143 8.02 -2.97 13.83
N GLN A 144 9.34 -3.03 13.65
CA GLN A 144 10.15 -1.87 13.29
C GLN A 144 10.33 -1.71 11.78
N PHE A 145 10.38 -2.84 11.05
CA PHE A 145 10.62 -2.81 9.61
C PHE A 145 9.35 -2.65 8.79
N LEU A 146 8.20 -3.16 9.24
CA LEU A 146 6.96 -3.04 8.49
C LEU A 146 6.59 -1.58 8.15
N PRO A 147 6.65 -0.61 9.09
CA PRO A 147 6.40 0.79 8.74
C PRO A 147 7.38 1.32 7.70
N ILE A 148 8.65 0.91 7.74
CA ILE A 148 9.67 1.33 6.78
C ILE A 148 9.39 0.71 5.41
N TYR A 149 9.04 -0.58 5.37
CA TYR A 149 8.71 -1.30 4.15
C TYR A 149 7.47 -0.74 3.47
N GLU A 150 6.45 -0.32 4.22
CA GLU A 150 5.28 0.38 3.66
C GLU A 150 5.63 1.79 3.16
N MET A 151 6.57 2.47 3.82
CA MET A 151 7.06 3.77 3.34
C MET A 151 7.89 3.68 2.07
N ASP A 152 8.56 2.55 1.87
CA ASP A 152 9.40 2.19 0.73
C ASP A 152 8.73 1.09 -0.10
N SER A 153 7.39 1.11 -0.20
CA SER A 153 6.66 -0.01 -0.78
C SER A 153 7.09 -0.23 -2.23
N PRO A 154 7.42 -1.47 -2.63
CA PRO A 154 7.72 -1.78 -4.03
C PRO A 154 6.45 -1.77 -4.91
N THR A 155 5.28 -1.49 -4.31
CA THR A 155 3.98 -1.49 -4.96
C THR A 155 3.66 -0.12 -5.52
N GLU A 156 3.32 -0.08 -6.80
CA GLU A 156 2.87 1.16 -7.41
C GLU A 156 1.45 1.52 -6.91
N ALA A 157 1.27 2.73 -6.39
CA ALA A 157 0.02 3.16 -5.75
C ALA A 157 -1.19 3.19 -6.70
N PHE A 158 -0.96 3.44 -7.99
CA PHE A 158 -1.94 3.36 -9.06
C PHE A 158 -2.41 1.92 -9.32
N ILE A 159 -1.53 0.93 -9.16
CA ILE A 159 -1.94 -0.48 -9.20
C ILE A 159 -2.81 -0.80 -7.99
N ALA A 160 -2.50 -0.27 -6.80
CA ALA A 160 -3.37 -0.43 -5.64
C ALA A 160 -4.75 0.23 -5.84
N PHE A 161 -4.80 1.39 -6.49
CA PHE A 161 -6.06 2.02 -6.91
C PHE A 161 -6.83 1.14 -7.89
N LEU A 162 -6.19 0.67 -8.97
CA LEU A 162 -6.81 -0.19 -9.97
C LEU A 162 -7.30 -1.50 -9.36
N ARG A 163 -6.51 -2.14 -8.49
CA ARG A 163 -6.92 -3.32 -7.73
C ARG A 163 -8.25 -3.09 -7.01
N PHE A 164 -8.37 -1.99 -6.28
CA PHE A 164 -9.59 -1.71 -5.55
C PHE A 164 -10.75 -1.33 -6.49
N TYR A 165 -10.48 -0.68 -7.62
CA TYR A 165 -11.49 -0.46 -8.66
C TYR A 165 -11.97 -1.78 -9.30
N ILE A 166 -11.07 -2.75 -9.48
CA ILE A 166 -11.37 -4.11 -9.95
C ILE A 166 -12.20 -4.87 -8.91
N PHE A 167 -11.93 -4.70 -7.61
CA PHE A 167 -12.79 -5.26 -6.56
C PHE A 167 -14.25 -4.82 -6.76
N LEU A 168 -14.45 -3.53 -7.01
CA LEU A 168 -15.77 -2.93 -7.15
C LEU A 168 -16.48 -3.34 -8.45
N THR A 169 -15.74 -3.40 -9.55
CA THR A 169 -16.33 -3.52 -10.89
C THR A 169 -16.30 -4.93 -11.48
N ILE A 170 -15.43 -5.80 -10.95
CA ILE A 170 -15.23 -7.16 -11.45
C ILE A 170 -15.51 -8.18 -10.35
N ASN A 171 -14.80 -8.12 -9.21
CA ASN A 171 -14.87 -9.19 -8.21
C ASN A 171 -16.21 -9.22 -7.46
N ILE A 172 -16.71 -8.08 -6.97
CA ILE A 172 -18.03 -8.02 -6.31
C ILE A 172 -19.13 -8.58 -7.23
N PRO A 173 -19.24 -8.16 -8.51
CA PRO A 173 -20.19 -8.76 -9.45
C PRO A 173 -20.03 -10.26 -9.68
N ARG A 174 -18.79 -10.79 -9.63
CA ARG A 174 -18.49 -12.22 -9.81
C ARG A 174 -18.83 -13.08 -8.61
N LEU A 175 -18.94 -12.50 -7.41
CA LEU A 175 -19.26 -13.27 -6.21
C LEU A 175 -20.61 -14.02 -6.35
N PRO A 176 -20.73 -15.22 -5.76
CA PRO A 176 -22.03 -15.87 -5.54
C PRO A 176 -23.00 -14.95 -4.79
N GLU A 177 -24.30 -15.10 -5.06
CA GLU A 177 -25.33 -14.21 -4.53
C GLU A 177 -25.38 -14.24 -2.99
N GLU A 178 -25.17 -15.42 -2.40
CA GLU A 178 -25.10 -15.62 -0.96
C GLU A 178 -23.90 -14.90 -0.29
N LEU A 179 -22.86 -14.55 -1.06
CA LEU A 179 -21.71 -13.81 -0.56
C LEU A 179 -21.84 -12.29 -0.81
N LYS A 180 -22.77 -11.83 -1.66
CA LYS A 180 -23.08 -10.41 -1.94
C LYS A 180 -23.93 -9.78 -0.83
N THR A 181 -23.43 -9.85 0.40
CA THR A 181 -24.17 -9.47 1.62
C THR A 181 -24.32 -7.97 1.84
N PHE A 182 -23.60 -7.14 1.07
CA PHE A 182 -23.62 -5.68 1.19
C PHE A 182 -23.71 -4.99 -0.17
N ASP A 183 -24.59 -4.00 -0.28
CA ASP A 183 -24.58 -3.03 -1.37
C ASP A 183 -23.56 -1.93 -1.05
N VAL A 184 -22.34 -2.12 -1.56
CA VAL A 184 -21.21 -1.19 -1.31
C VAL A 184 -21.48 0.21 -1.86
N ALA A 185 -22.13 0.31 -3.03
CA ALA A 185 -22.42 1.60 -3.65
C ALA A 185 -23.43 2.39 -2.82
N ALA A 186 -24.53 1.76 -2.39
CA ALA A 186 -25.54 2.41 -1.56
C ALA A 186 -25.00 2.80 -0.18
N LEU A 187 -24.16 1.96 0.44
CA LEU A 187 -23.53 2.28 1.72
C LEU A 187 -22.57 3.46 1.61
N PHE A 188 -21.79 3.52 0.53
CA PHE A 188 -20.92 4.65 0.24
C PHE A 188 -21.74 5.92 0.03
N GLU A 189 -22.75 5.90 -0.84
CA GLU A 189 -23.57 7.07 -1.13
C GLU A 189 -24.31 7.57 0.11
N LYS A 190 -24.81 6.67 0.97
CA LYS A 190 -25.39 7.04 2.27
C LYS A 190 -24.39 7.76 3.18
N GLN A 191 -23.12 7.36 3.16
CA GLN A 191 -22.08 7.92 4.02
C GLN A 191 -21.56 9.26 3.52
N PHE A 192 -21.46 9.45 2.21
CA PHE A 192 -20.79 10.61 1.59
C PHE A 192 -21.74 11.59 0.89
N GLY A 193 -22.96 11.15 0.58
CA GLY A 193 -23.97 11.94 -0.09
C GLY A 193 -23.69 12.18 -1.58
N PHE A 194 -22.82 11.39 -2.19
CA PHE A 194 -22.57 11.37 -3.63
C PHE A 194 -22.21 9.94 -4.10
N PRO A 195 -22.42 9.63 -5.40
CA PRO A 195 -22.18 8.30 -5.94
C PRO A 195 -20.72 7.82 -5.87
N LEU A 196 -20.54 6.51 -5.74
CA LEU A 196 -19.22 5.85 -5.66
C LEU A 196 -18.41 5.97 -6.96
N ASP A 197 -19.06 5.87 -8.11
CA ASP A 197 -18.41 6.06 -9.42
C ASP A 197 -17.81 7.47 -9.55
N THR A 198 -18.57 8.49 -9.13
CA THR A 198 -18.14 9.89 -9.08
C THR A 198 -16.90 10.03 -8.22
N TYR A 199 -16.86 9.37 -7.05
CA TYR A 199 -15.68 9.35 -6.19
C TYR A 199 -14.46 8.72 -6.89
N ALA A 200 -14.64 7.55 -7.51
CA ALA A 200 -13.56 6.87 -8.23
C ALA A 200 -13.00 7.73 -9.38
N HIS A 201 -13.88 8.40 -10.15
CA HIS A 201 -13.52 9.34 -11.20
C HIS A 201 -12.69 10.53 -10.69
N PHE A 202 -13.05 11.09 -9.53
CA PHE A 202 -12.28 12.16 -8.90
C PHE A 202 -10.90 11.71 -8.42
N ILE A 203 -10.82 10.57 -7.71
CA ILE A 203 -9.52 10.04 -7.26
C ILE A 203 -8.62 9.74 -8.46
N PHE A 204 -9.18 9.19 -9.54
CA PHE A 204 -8.46 8.97 -10.79
C PHE A 204 -7.98 10.28 -11.43
N CYS A 205 -8.84 11.30 -11.56
CA CYS A 205 -8.48 12.64 -12.04
C CYS A 205 -7.30 13.23 -11.24
N PHE A 206 -7.35 13.12 -9.92
CA PHE A 206 -6.31 13.64 -9.04
C PHE A 206 -4.99 12.87 -9.19
N GLY A 207 -5.06 11.56 -9.33
CA GLY A 207 -3.92 10.71 -9.65
C GLY A 207 -3.25 11.13 -10.96
N MET A 208 -4.04 11.27 -12.02
CA MET A 208 -3.55 11.68 -13.34
C MET A 208 -2.90 13.07 -13.31
N HIS A 209 -3.52 14.05 -12.63
CA HIS A 209 -2.91 15.37 -12.46
C HIS A 209 -1.55 15.27 -11.75
N ALA A 210 -1.47 14.52 -10.64
CA ALA A 210 -0.24 14.35 -9.91
C ALA A 210 0.86 13.69 -10.77
N MET A 211 0.51 12.65 -11.54
CA MET A 211 1.43 11.99 -12.48
C MET A 211 1.95 12.96 -13.56
N ILE A 212 1.07 13.77 -14.15
CA ILE A 212 1.45 14.76 -15.18
C ILE A 212 2.41 15.79 -14.62
N GLN A 213 2.12 16.38 -13.45
CA GLN A 213 3.00 17.41 -12.88
C GLN A 213 4.37 16.85 -12.51
N ARG A 214 4.39 15.62 -11.98
CA ARG A 214 5.61 14.90 -11.62
C ARG A 214 6.47 14.54 -12.81
N GLY A 215 5.85 14.11 -13.92
CA GLY A 215 6.54 13.80 -15.16
C GLY A 215 7.34 14.98 -15.75
N LYS A 216 6.92 16.22 -15.48
CA LYS A 216 7.59 17.44 -15.96
C LYS A 216 8.93 17.74 -15.26
N LYS A 217 9.10 17.34 -14.00
CA LYS A 217 10.35 17.52 -13.20
C LYS A 217 10.92 18.97 -13.22
N SER A 218 10.05 19.97 -13.26
CA SER A 218 10.41 21.39 -13.37
C SER A 218 9.92 22.22 -12.17
N ILE A 219 10.51 23.41 -11.99
CA ILE A 219 10.10 24.34 -10.92
C ILE A 219 8.69 24.84 -11.19
N GLU A 220 8.37 25.16 -12.44
CA GLU A 220 7.05 25.62 -12.89
C GLU A 220 5.98 24.57 -12.54
N ALA A 221 6.23 23.30 -12.88
CA ALA A 221 5.31 22.21 -12.55
C ALA A 221 5.12 22.03 -11.03
N ALA A 222 6.18 22.22 -10.24
CA ALA A 222 6.07 22.17 -8.79
C ALA A 222 5.28 23.37 -8.24
N VAL A 223 5.52 24.57 -8.75
CA VAL A 223 4.79 25.79 -8.35
C VAL A 223 3.31 25.66 -8.67
N ASP A 224 2.98 25.12 -9.84
CA ASP A 224 1.62 24.90 -10.37
C ASP A 224 1.07 23.50 -10.04
N SER A 225 1.57 22.86 -8.98
CA SER A 225 1.15 21.52 -8.57
C SER A 225 -0.21 21.47 -7.86
N GLY A 226 -0.78 22.63 -7.54
CA GLY A 226 -2.11 22.75 -6.93
C GLY A 226 -3.22 22.50 -7.97
N ILE A 227 -4.26 21.76 -7.56
CA ILE A 227 -5.47 21.58 -8.38
C ILE A 227 -6.49 22.63 -7.95
N ARG A 228 -6.87 23.52 -8.88
CA ARG A 228 -7.90 24.54 -8.68
C ARG A 228 -9.29 23.93 -8.71
N ILE A 229 -10.15 24.25 -7.75
CA ILE A 229 -11.58 23.86 -7.77
C ILE A 229 -12.24 24.34 -9.07
N GLU A 230 -11.86 25.52 -9.57
CA GLU A 230 -12.38 26.10 -10.80
C GLU A 230 -12.12 25.24 -12.04
N THR A 231 -11.15 24.31 -11.99
CA THR A 231 -10.88 23.32 -13.05
C THR A 231 -12.11 22.44 -13.32
N PHE A 232 -12.94 22.22 -12.28
CA PHE A 232 -14.12 21.37 -12.34
C PHE A 232 -15.40 22.14 -12.67
N ARG A 233 -15.35 23.48 -12.81
CA ARG A 233 -16.54 24.34 -12.94
C ARG A 233 -17.38 24.09 -14.20
N ASN A 234 -16.75 23.57 -15.25
CA ASN A 234 -17.40 23.29 -16.53
C ASN A 234 -17.88 21.83 -16.63
N MET A 235 -17.68 21.03 -15.58
CA MET A 235 -18.12 19.65 -15.57
C MET A 235 -19.63 19.56 -15.36
N LYS A 236 -20.22 18.41 -15.71
CA LYS A 236 -21.67 18.15 -15.48
C LYS A 236 -22.06 18.04 -14.00
N LEU A 237 -21.09 18.15 -13.09
CA LEU A 237 -21.28 18.02 -11.64
C LEU A 237 -21.73 19.34 -11.02
N THR A 238 -22.51 19.24 -9.94
CA THR A 238 -22.90 20.44 -9.17
C THR A 238 -21.71 20.98 -8.37
N PRO A 239 -21.63 22.31 -8.13
CA PRO A 239 -20.59 22.88 -7.27
C PRO A 239 -20.55 22.25 -5.87
N ASP A 240 -21.71 21.89 -5.34
CA ASP A 240 -21.84 21.25 -4.03
C ASP A 240 -21.22 19.84 -4.01
N THR A 241 -21.41 19.04 -5.06
CA THR A 241 -20.74 17.75 -5.22
C THR A 241 -19.22 17.89 -5.27
N ILE A 242 -18.72 18.87 -6.03
CA ILE A 242 -17.28 19.14 -6.15
C ILE A 242 -16.70 19.50 -4.77
N ASN A 243 -17.34 20.43 -4.05
CA ASN A 243 -16.90 20.85 -2.73
C ASN A 243 -16.88 19.68 -1.72
N ARG A 244 -17.97 18.89 -1.67
CA ARG A 244 -18.04 17.72 -0.78
C ARG A 244 -16.96 16.68 -1.07
N MET A 245 -16.60 16.48 -2.34
CA MET A 245 -15.52 15.57 -2.70
C MET A 245 -14.16 16.13 -2.22
N PHE A 246 -13.89 17.41 -2.47
CA PHE A 246 -12.66 18.07 -2.00
C PHE A 246 -12.52 17.97 -0.47
N GLU A 247 -13.59 18.24 0.28
CA GLU A 247 -13.64 18.09 1.74
C GLU A 247 -13.38 16.64 2.19
N THR A 248 -13.74 15.66 1.37
CA THR A 248 -13.56 14.23 1.70
C THR A 248 -12.08 13.81 1.70
N VAL A 249 -11.22 14.52 0.97
CA VAL A 249 -9.80 14.14 0.80
C VAL A 249 -8.81 15.21 1.27
N SER A 250 -9.27 16.39 1.66
CA SER A 250 -8.42 17.53 2.01
C SER A 250 -8.68 18.07 3.41
N PHE A 251 -7.75 18.91 3.89
CA PHE A 251 -7.93 19.71 5.09
C PHE A 251 -7.45 21.15 4.82
N SER A 252 -8.01 22.12 5.55
CA SER A 252 -7.51 23.51 5.58
C SER A 252 -6.95 23.84 6.97
N LEU A 253 -6.17 24.92 7.07
CA LEU A 253 -5.68 25.36 8.39
C LEU A 253 -6.83 25.80 9.32
N ASP A 254 -7.90 26.38 8.75
CA ASP A 254 -9.05 26.88 9.52
C ASP A 254 -9.91 25.76 10.10
N THR A 255 -9.96 24.61 9.43
CA THR A 255 -10.72 23.43 9.87
C THR A 255 -9.89 22.45 10.69
N LEU A 256 -8.60 22.74 10.88
CA LEU A 256 -7.70 21.84 11.57
C LEU A 256 -7.94 21.86 13.08
N SER A 257 -8.64 20.84 13.56
CA SER A 257 -8.86 20.61 14.99
C SER A 257 -7.57 20.20 15.71
N ALA A 258 -7.60 20.30 17.06
CA ALA A 258 -6.53 19.79 17.90
C ALA A 258 -6.27 18.32 17.59
N GLN A 259 -5.08 18.04 17.07
CA GLN A 259 -4.72 16.71 16.63
C GLN A 259 -4.51 15.77 17.81
N LYS A 260 -4.96 14.52 17.65
CA LYS A 260 -4.68 13.46 18.62
C LYS A 260 -3.17 13.25 18.72
N LEU A 261 -2.72 12.82 19.90
CA LEU A 261 -1.34 12.38 20.07
C LEU A 261 -1.03 11.25 19.08
N PRO A 262 0.17 11.26 18.46
CA PRO A 262 0.56 10.18 17.57
C PRO A 262 0.59 8.85 18.32
N THR A 263 0.13 7.81 17.63
CA THR A 263 0.11 6.44 18.14
C THR A 263 1.50 5.80 18.11
N GLY A 264 2.46 6.42 17.42
CA GLY A 264 3.86 6.04 17.40
C GLY A 264 4.72 6.87 16.45
N TYR A 265 5.97 6.45 16.25
CA TYR A 265 7.02 7.24 15.57
C TYR A 265 6.75 7.51 14.08
N ALA A 266 5.95 6.66 13.46
CA ALA A 266 5.60 6.68 12.04
C ALA A 266 4.08 6.89 11.83
N ASP A 267 3.39 7.48 12.81
CA ASP A 267 1.95 7.73 12.69
C ASP A 267 1.67 8.86 11.69
N PHE A 268 1.17 8.45 10.52
CA PHE A 268 0.73 9.29 9.42
C PHE A 268 -0.78 9.18 9.15
N GLU A 269 -1.60 8.67 10.09
CA GLU A 269 -3.02 8.39 9.85
C GLU A 269 -3.80 9.63 9.42
N PHE A 270 -3.55 10.79 10.03
CA PHE A 270 -4.23 12.03 9.62
C PHE A 270 -3.90 12.40 8.17
N LEU A 271 -2.62 12.31 7.79
CA LEU A 271 -2.16 12.60 6.43
C LEU A 271 -2.70 11.56 5.43
N ARG A 272 -2.85 10.30 5.84
CA ARG A 272 -3.48 9.27 5.01
C ARG A 272 -4.97 9.53 4.80
N ASP A 273 -5.65 10.00 5.84
CA ASP A 273 -7.07 10.36 5.76
C ASP A 273 -7.28 11.65 4.95
N HIS A 274 -6.35 12.60 5.00
CA HIS A 274 -6.42 13.90 4.29
C HIS A 274 -5.09 14.21 3.56
N PRO A 275 -4.80 13.52 2.44
CA PRO A 275 -3.53 13.67 1.72
C PRO A 275 -3.41 15.01 0.98
N TYR A 276 -4.47 15.81 0.94
CA TYR A 276 -4.48 17.11 0.28
C TYR A 276 -4.57 18.27 1.27
N PHE A 277 -3.77 19.30 1.03
CA PHE A 277 -3.86 20.57 1.73
C PHE A 277 -4.66 21.59 0.89
N LEU A 278 -5.79 22.07 1.40
CA LEU A 278 -6.63 23.07 0.76
C LEU A 278 -6.22 24.48 1.21
N GLN A 279 -5.86 25.33 0.25
CA GLN A 279 -5.57 26.74 0.48
C GLN A 279 -6.00 27.58 -0.73
N ASN A 280 -6.75 28.66 -0.50
CA ASN A 280 -7.14 29.63 -1.52
C ASN A 280 -7.81 29.01 -2.77
N GLY A 281 -8.66 27.98 -2.58
CA GLY A 281 -9.35 27.29 -3.68
C GLY A 281 -8.50 26.26 -4.43
N GLU A 282 -7.25 26.03 -3.99
CA GLU A 282 -6.34 25.04 -4.56
C GLU A 282 -6.08 23.90 -3.56
N ILE A 283 -6.09 22.66 -4.04
CA ILE A 283 -5.63 21.49 -3.26
C ILE A 283 -4.21 21.08 -3.68
N PHE A 284 -3.33 20.96 -2.70
CA PHE A 284 -1.95 20.53 -2.88
C PHE A 284 -1.77 19.10 -2.39
N CYS A 285 -1.34 18.19 -3.25
CA CYS A 285 -1.08 16.80 -2.87
C CYS A 285 0.19 16.73 -1.99
N LEU A 286 0.02 16.36 -0.73
CA LEU A 286 1.13 16.18 0.21
C LEU A 286 1.74 14.77 0.11
N ASP A 287 0.93 13.77 -0.26
CA ASP A 287 1.39 12.40 -0.48
C ASP A 287 0.57 11.68 -1.54
N TYR A 288 1.23 11.31 -2.64
CA TYR A 288 0.59 10.67 -3.78
C TYR A 288 0.07 9.25 -3.47
N GLU A 289 0.80 8.47 -2.68
CA GLU A 289 0.39 7.09 -2.40
C GLU A 289 -0.86 7.07 -1.52
N PHE A 290 -0.91 7.95 -0.52
CA PHE A 290 -2.12 8.13 0.29
C PHE A 290 -3.29 8.68 -0.51
N ALA A 291 -3.04 9.57 -1.47
CA ALA A 291 -4.05 10.06 -2.39
C ALA A 291 -4.67 8.94 -3.23
N MET A 292 -3.86 8.06 -3.84
CA MET A 292 -4.38 6.92 -4.61
C MET A 292 -5.10 5.90 -3.72
N GLY A 293 -4.66 5.74 -2.46
CA GLY A 293 -5.32 4.91 -1.45
C GLY A 293 -6.68 5.46 -0.96
N LYS A 294 -7.13 6.62 -1.45
CA LYS A 294 -8.43 7.20 -1.04
C LYS A 294 -9.63 6.40 -1.50
N LEU A 295 -9.55 5.69 -2.62
CA LEU A 295 -10.64 4.81 -3.05
C LEU A 295 -10.86 3.69 -2.03
N GLU A 296 -9.83 2.91 -1.73
CA GLU A 296 -9.88 1.86 -0.71
C GLU A 296 -10.32 2.42 0.65
N SER A 297 -9.67 3.49 1.14
CA SER A 297 -9.97 4.00 2.48
C SER A 297 -11.35 4.61 2.61
N GLY A 298 -11.88 5.23 1.55
CA GLY A 298 -13.25 5.72 1.49
C GLY A 298 -14.25 4.58 1.57
N VAL A 299 -14.06 3.57 0.72
CA VAL A 299 -15.06 2.53 0.50
C VAL A 299 -15.03 1.45 1.57
N LEU A 300 -13.85 1.00 2.00
CA LEU A 300 -13.73 -0.06 2.99
C LEU A 300 -13.72 0.54 4.41
N TRP A 301 -12.76 1.40 4.72
CA TRP A 301 -12.53 1.82 6.11
C TRP A 301 -13.54 2.85 6.61
N ARG A 302 -13.86 3.88 5.82
CA ARG A 302 -14.78 4.95 6.25
C ARG A 302 -16.24 4.51 6.26
N VAL A 303 -16.68 3.72 5.27
CA VAL A 303 -18.01 3.07 5.31
C VAL A 303 -18.10 2.19 6.56
N MET A 304 -17.12 1.31 6.81
CA MET A 304 -17.12 0.43 8.00
C MET A 304 -17.18 1.22 9.31
N LYS A 305 -16.51 2.38 9.41
CA LYS A 305 -16.60 3.26 10.59
C LYS A 305 -18.02 3.78 10.83
N GLY A 306 -18.81 3.98 9.78
CA GLY A 306 -20.22 4.40 9.83
C GLY A 306 -21.23 3.27 10.08
N LEU A 307 -20.82 2.01 9.97
CA LEU A 307 -21.68 0.85 10.23
C LEU A 307 -21.91 0.60 11.72
N GLU A 308 -23.04 -0.04 12.04
CA GLU A 308 -23.32 -0.52 13.38
C GLU A 308 -22.33 -1.60 13.82
N GLN A 309 -22.08 -1.72 15.12
CA GLN A 309 -21.01 -2.57 15.63
C GLN A 309 -21.16 -4.05 15.22
N TYR A 310 -22.39 -4.57 15.13
CA TYR A 310 -22.65 -5.95 14.72
C TYR A 310 -22.43 -6.18 13.21
N GLN A 311 -22.36 -5.13 12.39
CA GLN A 311 -22.17 -5.21 10.94
C GLN A 311 -20.70 -5.16 10.52
N LYS A 312 -19.80 -4.65 11.39
CA LYS A 312 -18.38 -4.43 11.03
C LYS A 312 -17.63 -5.72 10.69
N GLU A 313 -17.78 -6.76 11.50
CA GLU A 313 -17.11 -8.04 11.23
C GLU A 313 -17.69 -8.78 10.02
N PRO A 314 -19.02 -8.84 9.82
CA PRO A 314 -19.59 -9.30 8.55
C PRO A 314 -19.09 -8.51 7.34
N TYR A 315 -18.96 -7.19 7.46
CA TYR A 315 -18.45 -6.34 6.37
C TYR A 315 -16.99 -6.65 6.03
N LEU A 316 -16.14 -6.85 7.04
CA LEU A 316 -14.76 -7.32 6.83
C LEU A 316 -14.70 -8.73 6.20
N SER A 317 -15.62 -9.61 6.60
CA SER A 317 -15.72 -10.96 6.01
C SER A 317 -16.15 -10.91 4.54
N PHE A 318 -17.08 -10.02 4.19
CA PHE A 318 -17.44 -9.73 2.80
C PHE A 318 -16.22 -9.31 1.98
N TRP A 319 -15.42 -8.36 2.47
CA TRP A 319 -14.17 -7.96 1.80
C TRP A 319 -13.11 -9.07 1.76
N GLY A 320 -13.13 -10.00 2.71
CA GLY A 320 -12.35 -11.24 2.65
C GLY A 320 -12.69 -12.06 1.40
N ASN A 321 -13.98 -12.31 1.17
CA ASN A 321 -14.46 -13.04 -0.01
C ASN A 321 -14.10 -12.31 -1.32
N VAL A 322 -14.24 -10.98 -1.37
CA VAL A 322 -13.85 -10.17 -2.53
C VAL A 322 -12.34 -10.32 -2.81
N PHE A 323 -11.52 -10.33 -1.76
CA PHE A 323 -10.08 -10.48 -1.89
C PHE A 323 -9.68 -11.90 -2.34
N GLU A 324 -10.35 -12.93 -1.83
CA GLU A 324 -10.17 -14.32 -2.27
C GLU A 324 -10.49 -14.47 -3.77
N ASP A 325 -11.64 -13.94 -4.23
CA ASP A 325 -11.98 -13.95 -5.66
C ASP A 325 -10.96 -13.18 -6.50
N TYR A 326 -10.41 -12.07 -5.99
CA TYR A 326 -9.36 -11.34 -6.71
C TYR A 326 -8.08 -12.16 -6.90
N VAL A 327 -7.63 -12.89 -5.87
CA VAL A 327 -6.46 -13.76 -5.99
C VAL A 327 -6.70 -14.82 -7.06
N SER A 328 -7.87 -15.45 -7.08
CA SER A 328 -8.24 -16.41 -8.12
C SER A 328 -8.33 -15.77 -9.51
N TRP A 329 -8.97 -14.60 -9.61
CA TRP A 329 -9.11 -13.84 -10.85
C TRP A 329 -7.76 -13.49 -11.48
N LEU A 330 -6.74 -13.16 -10.69
CA LEU A 330 -5.39 -12.93 -11.20
C LEU A 330 -4.83 -14.15 -11.94
N PHE A 331 -4.98 -15.36 -11.35
CA PHE A 331 -4.53 -16.60 -12.01
C PHE A 331 -5.35 -16.90 -13.27
N GLU A 332 -6.67 -16.79 -13.21
CA GLU A 332 -7.56 -17.02 -14.36
C GLU A 332 -7.25 -16.08 -15.52
N THR A 333 -6.93 -14.82 -15.21
CA THR A 333 -6.73 -13.77 -16.21
C THR A 333 -5.34 -13.81 -16.83
N TYR A 334 -4.32 -14.08 -16.03
CA TYR A 334 -2.93 -13.86 -16.47
C TYR A 334 -2.07 -15.11 -16.51
N SER A 335 -2.33 -16.13 -15.70
CA SER A 335 -1.45 -17.30 -15.66
C SER A 335 -1.72 -18.24 -16.84
N SER A 336 -0.70 -18.97 -17.28
CA SER A 336 -0.90 -20.00 -18.29
C SER A 336 -1.62 -21.20 -17.67
N SER A 337 -2.84 -21.50 -18.14
CA SER A 337 -3.63 -22.64 -17.65
C SER A 337 -3.00 -24.00 -17.95
N SER A 338 -2.06 -24.09 -18.91
CA SER A 338 -1.30 -25.31 -19.17
C SER A 338 -0.17 -25.55 -18.16
N LEU A 339 0.25 -24.52 -17.43
CA LEU A 339 1.31 -24.57 -16.42
C LEU A 339 0.78 -24.44 -14.98
N ASN A 340 -0.30 -23.67 -14.82
CA ASN A 340 -0.86 -23.20 -13.56
C ASN A 340 -2.38 -23.41 -13.58
N MET A 341 -2.82 -24.64 -13.32
CA MET A 341 -4.26 -24.95 -13.27
C MET A 341 -4.84 -24.45 -11.94
N ILE A 342 -5.59 -23.36 -11.98
CA ILE A 342 -6.25 -22.77 -10.81
C ILE A 342 -7.60 -23.45 -10.53
N TYR A 343 -7.84 -23.74 -9.25
CA TYR A 343 -9.10 -24.20 -8.70
C TYR A 343 -9.51 -23.25 -7.57
N PRO A 344 -10.47 -22.33 -7.81
CA PRO A 344 -10.98 -21.42 -6.78
C PRO A 344 -11.93 -22.17 -5.83
N ALA A 345 -11.86 -21.82 -4.54
CA ALA A 345 -12.68 -22.39 -3.46
C ALA A 345 -12.94 -23.91 -3.56
N PRO A 346 -11.89 -24.74 -3.73
CA PRO A 346 -12.06 -26.18 -3.95
C PRO A 346 -12.69 -26.85 -2.72
N THR A 347 -13.62 -27.77 -2.95
CA THR A 347 -14.30 -28.53 -1.91
C THR A 347 -13.89 -30.01 -1.94
N TYR A 348 -14.17 -30.74 -0.86
CA TYR A 348 -13.95 -32.19 -0.84
C TYR A 348 -15.01 -32.92 -1.68
N ALA A 349 -14.63 -34.03 -2.30
CA ALA A 349 -15.54 -34.77 -3.17
C ALA A 349 -16.63 -35.51 -2.38
N ASP A 350 -16.33 -35.90 -1.14
CA ASP A 350 -17.27 -36.54 -0.21
C ASP A 350 -18.09 -35.55 0.63
N ASP A 351 -17.68 -34.28 0.68
CA ASP A 351 -18.38 -33.20 1.36
C ASP A 351 -18.23 -31.88 0.57
N PRO A 352 -19.14 -31.60 -0.37
CA PRO A 352 -19.12 -30.37 -1.17
C PRO A 352 -19.37 -29.09 -0.36
N MET A 353 -19.83 -29.19 0.90
CA MET A 353 -20.01 -28.02 1.76
C MET A 353 -18.71 -27.62 2.47
N GLN A 354 -17.72 -28.50 2.47
CA GLN A 354 -16.46 -28.23 3.13
C GLN A 354 -15.38 -27.85 2.13
N GLN A 355 -14.95 -26.60 2.23
CA GLN A 355 -13.83 -26.07 1.47
C GLN A 355 -12.49 -26.63 1.98
N VAL A 356 -11.55 -26.86 1.07
CA VAL A 356 -10.18 -27.30 1.35
C VAL A 356 -9.33 -26.10 1.82
N CYS A 357 -9.28 -25.05 1.00
CA CYS A 357 -8.65 -23.74 1.27
C CYS A 357 -9.18 -22.72 0.24
N ASP A 358 -8.71 -21.48 0.28
CA ASP A 358 -9.23 -20.39 -0.58
C ASP A 358 -8.99 -20.66 -2.07
N ALA A 359 -7.81 -21.15 -2.43
CA ALA A 359 -7.52 -21.58 -3.79
C ALA A 359 -6.44 -22.68 -3.84
N ILE A 360 -6.45 -23.49 -4.90
CA ILE A 360 -5.36 -24.42 -5.21
C ILE A 360 -4.87 -24.19 -6.63
N VAL A 361 -3.55 -24.06 -6.82
CA VAL A 361 -2.91 -24.07 -8.14
C VAL A 361 -2.17 -25.41 -8.32
N VAL A 362 -2.46 -26.13 -9.40
CA VAL A 362 -1.78 -27.38 -9.74
C VAL A 362 -0.77 -27.15 -10.86
N CYS A 363 0.49 -27.49 -10.57
CA CYS A 363 1.62 -27.45 -11.48
C CYS A 363 2.19 -28.87 -11.63
N GLY A 364 1.68 -29.64 -12.60
CA GLY A 364 2.05 -31.05 -12.79
C GLY A 364 1.70 -31.90 -11.56
N SER A 365 2.71 -32.45 -10.88
CA SER A 365 2.53 -33.27 -9.66
C SER A 365 2.64 -32.46 -8.35
N THR A 366 2.66 -31.13 -8.43
CA THR A 366 2.75 -30.22 -7.28
C THR A 366 1.46 -29.41 -7.16
N ALA A 367 0.87 -29.35 -5.96
CA ALA A 367 -0.23 -28.46 -5.65
C ALA A 367 0.23 -27.36 -4.69
N ILE A 368 -0.13 -26.11 -5.01
CA ILE A 368 0.08 -24.94 -4.18
C ILE A 368 -1.25 -24.65 -3.48
N LEU A 369 -1.27 -24.75 -2.15
CA LEU A 369 -2.45 -24.45 -1.33
C LEU A 369 -2.36 -23.00 -0.91
N ILE A 370 -3.31 -22.18 -1.33
CA ILE A 370 -3.31 -20.74 -1.11
C ILE A 370 -4.39 -20.41 -0.09
N GLU A 371 -3.98 -19.68 0.95
CA GLU A 371 -4.86 -18.99 1.87
C GLU A 371 -4.69 -17.47 1.67
N ALA A 372 -5.75 -16.78 1.25
CA ALA A 372 -5.78 -15.34 1.08
C ALA A 372 -6.30 -14.68 2.37
N LYS A 373 -5.63 -13.62 2.82
CA LYS A 373 -5.95 -12.91 4.05
C LYS A 373 -5.95 -11.40 3.85
N LEU A 374 -7.08 -10.77 4.17
CA LEU A 374 -7.19 -9.32 4.21
C LEU A 374 -6.17 -8.72 5.20
N ALA A 375 -6.06 -9.33 6.40
CA ALA A 375 -5.04 -9.11 7.44
C ALA A 375 -4.38 -7.71 7.49
N THR A 376 -5.18 -6.66 7.68
CA THR A 376 -4.66 -5.29 7.85
C THR A 376 -4.19 -5.04 9.28
N VAL A 377 -2.96 -4.54 9.43
CA VAL A 377 -2.40 -4.14 10.73
C VAL A 377 -2.99 -2.80 11.13
N ARG A 378 -3.61 -2.73 12.32
CA ARG A 378 -4.08 -1.46 12.88
C ARG A 378 -2.91 -0.52 13.15
N ALA A 379 -3.14 0.78 12.97
CA ALA A 379 -2.14 1.82 13.19
C ALA A 379 -1.48 1.77 14.59
N ASP A 380 -2.26 1.44 15.62
CA ASP A 380 -1.80 1.35 17.02
C ASP A 380 -0.93 0.14 17.34
N ILE A 381 -0.87 -0.81 16.41
CA ILE A 381 0.07 -1.93 16.44
C ILE A 381 1.24 -1.58 15.53
N ARG A 382 0.94 -1.24 14.28
CA ARG A 382 1.90 -0.95 13.21
C ARG A 382 2.93 0.11 13.58
N TYR A 383 2.50 1.27 14.09
CA TYR A 383 3.41 2.40 14.34
C TYR A 383 3.97 2.46 15.76
N SER A 384 3.47 1.62 16.66
CA SER A 384 3.89 1.63 18.07
C SER A 384 5.32 1.13 18.28
N GLY A 385 5.82 0.26 17.38
CA GLY A 385 7.04 -0.52 17.58
C GLY A 385 6.95 -1.56 18.69
N ASP A 386 5.77 -1.76 19.29
CA ASP A 386 5.55 -2.77 20.33
C ASP A 386 5.48 -4.15 19.69
N TYR A 387 6.60 -4.88 19.79
CA TYR A 387 6.72 -6.22 19.23
C TYR A 387 5.75 -7.23 19.86
N LYS A 388 5.26 -7.00 21.08
CA LYS A 388 4.29 -7.91 21.71
C LYS A 388 2.93 -7.75 21.08
N LYS A 389 2.51 -6.52 20.79
CA LYS A 389 1.29 -6.26 20.00
C LYS A 389 1.42 -6.82 18.60
N MET A 390 2.58 -6.67 17.96
CA MET A 390 2.84 -7.24 16.63
C MET A 390 2.75 -8.76 16.65
N ARG A 391 3.38 -9.42 17.63
CA ARG A 391 3.29 -10.88 17.81
C ARG A 391 1.85 -11.34 17.99
N ALA A 392 1.10 -10.68 18.87
CA ALA A 392 -0.31 -11.00 19.09
C ALA A 392 -1.14 -10.85 17.81
N PHE A 393 -0.89 -9.81 17.02
CA PHE A 393 -1.51 -9.62 15.71
C PHE A 393 -1.17 -10.78 14.74
N LEU A 394 0.11 -11.16 14.62
CA LEU A 394 0.52 -12.25 13.74
C LEU A 394 -0.17 -13.56 14.13
N GLU A 395 -0.22 -13.88 15.42
CA GLU A 395 -0.88 -15.10 15.91
C GLU A 395 -2.40 -15.07 15.63
N ASP A 396 -3.08 -13.96 15.92
CA ASP A 396 -4.54 -13.83 15.75
C ASP A 396 -4.98 -13.74 14.28
N ARG A 397 -4.17 -13.15 13.40
CA ARG A 397 -4.60 -12.89 12.01
C ARG A 397 -4.01 -13.83 10.98
N LEU A 398 -2.84 -14.43 11.25
CA LEU A 398 -2.10 -15.20 10.26
C LEU A 398 -1.68 -16.61 10.73
N VAL A 399 -1.77 -16.93 12.03
CA VAL A 399 -1.35 -18.25 12.53
C VAL A 399 -2.50 -19.12 12.99
N CYS A 400 -3.17 -18.76 14.09
CA CYS A 400 -4.13 -19.65 14.77
C CYS A 400 -5.52 -19.04 14.94
N GLY A 401 -5.59 -17.73 15.16
CA GLY A 401 -6.84 -17.02 15.39
C GLY A 401 -7.39 -17.20 16.80
N THR A 402 -8.16 -16.23 17.26
CA THR A 402 -8.77 -16.23 18.60
C THR A 402 -10.00 -17.13 18.70
N THR A 403 -10.87 -17.13 17.68
CA THR A 403 -12.18 -17.81 17.72
C THR A 403 -12.35 -18.89 16.65
N ARG A 404 -11.56 -18.83 15.58
CA ARG A 404 -11.56 -19.78 14.47
C ARG A 404 -10.14 -19.94 13.93
N ARG A 405 -9.89 -21.06 13.26
CA ARG A 405 -8.63 -21.29 12.53
C ARG A 405 -8.45 -20.20 11.48
N VAL A 406 -7.23 -19.66 11.37
CA VAL A 406 -6.85 -18.71 10.33
C VAL A 406 -5.46 -19.07 9.77
N GLY A 407 -5.17 -18.73 8.52
CA GLY A 407 -3.80 -18.72 7.97
C GLY A 407 -3.08 -20.07 8.12
N VAL A 408 -2.00 -20.11 8.91
CA VAL A 408 -1.16 -21.31 9.12
C VAL A 408 -1.99 -22.52 9.56
N THR A 409 -2.86 -22.37 10.56
CA THR A 409 -3.68 -23.48 11.07
C THR A 409 -4.68 -24.02 10.04
N GLN A 410 -5.20 -23.17 9.15
CA GLN A 410 -6.07 -23.62 8.05
C GLN A 410 -5.27 -24.48 7.06
N LEU A 411 -4.08 -24.03 6.66
CA LEU A 411 -3.21 -24.79 5.76
C LEU A 411 -2.74 -26.11 6.36
N VAL A 412 -2.36 -26.13 7.64
CA VAL A 412 -2.01 -27.37 8.36
C VAL A 412 -3.20 -28.33 8.37
N HIS A 413 -4.40 -27.84 8.68
CA HIS A 413 -5.61 -28.65 8.69
C HIS A 413 -5.96 -29.20 7.30
N ALA A 414 -5.84 -28.38 6.26
CA ALA A 414 -6.08 -28.79 4.87
C ALA A 414 -5.12 -29.92 4.47
N LEU A 415 -3.82 -29.78 4.78
CA LEU A 415 -2.80 -30.80 4.52
C LEU A 415 -3.06 -32.08 5.32
N ASP A 416 -3.38 -31.97 6.60
CA ASP A 416 -3.73 -33.12 7.44
C ASP A 416 -4.90 -33.89 6.84
N ARG A 417 -5.95 -33.20 6.40
CA ARG A 417 -7.12 -33.84 5.81
C ARG A 417 -6.81 -34.44 4.44
N ILE A 418 -6.18 -33.69 3.53
CA ILE A 418 -5.81 -34.18 2.19
C ILE A 418 -4.97 -35.46 2.27
N THR A 419 -4.06 -35.54 3.24
CA THR A 419 -3.14 -36.68 3.37
C THR A 419 -3.70 -37.86 4.17
N SER A 420 -4.86 -37.70 4.82
CA SER A 420 -5.47 -38.75 5.66
C SER A 420 -6.75 -39.35 5.09
N VAL A 421 -7.53 -38.59 4.31
CA VAL A 421 -8.76 -39.11 3.71
C VAL A 421 -8.48 -40.07 2.54
N PRO A 422 -9.41 -41.00 2.23
CA PRO A 422 -9.28 -41.86 1.06
C PRO A 422 -9.17 -41.05 -0.25
N PRO A 423 -8.43 -41.52 -1.27
CA PRO A 423 -8.31 -40.81 -2.54
C PRO A 423 -9.65 -40.48 -3.22
N LEU A 424 -10.69 -41.28 -2.99
CA LEU A 424 -12.04 -41.05 -3.51
C LEU A 424 -12.78 -39.87 -2.85
N ALA A 425 -12.36 -39.44 -1.66
CA ALA A 425 -12.87 -38.26 -0.97
C ALA A 425 -12.22 -36.96 -1.46
N LEU A 426 -11.12 -37.06 -2.22
CA LEU A 426 -10.45 -35.93 -2.80
C LEU A 426 -10.97 -35.63 -4.20
N PRO A 427 -10.98 -34.37 -4.63
CA PRO A 427 -11.19 -34.02 -6.02
C PRO A 427 -10.29 -34.84 -6.97
N PRO A 428 -10.81 -35.38 -8.08
CA PRO A 428 -10.04 -36.26 -8.98
C PRO A 428 -8.73 -35.66 -9.48
N TRP A 429 -8.69 -34.33 -9.66
CA TRP A 429 -7.52 -33.59 -10.12
C TRP A 429 -6.37 -33.55 -9.08
N LEU A 430 -6.61 -33.91 -7.81
CA LEU A 430 -5.55 -34.09 -6.81
C LEU A 430 -4.89 -35.47 -6.83
N ALA A 431 -5.43 -36.46 -7.55
CA ALA A 431 -4.94 -37.84 -7.50
C ALA A 431 -3.47 -37.99 -7.93
N GLY A 432 -3.00 -37.14 -8.85
CA GLY A 432 -1.63 -37.10 -9.35
C GLY A 432 -0.63 -36.34 -8.47
N VAL A 433 -1.11 -35.62 -7.45
CA VAL A 433 -0.27 -34.73 -6.63
C VAL A 433 0.59 -35.53 -5.67
N ARG A 434 1.87 -35.16 -5.56
CA ARG A 434 2.87 -35.77 -4.67
C ARG A 434 3.59 -34.75 -3.81
N LYS A 435 3.51 -33.46 -4.16
CA LYS A 435 4.13 -32.36 -3.45
C LYS A 435 3.11 -31.27 -3.15
N PHE A 436 3.19 -30.70 -1.96
CA PHE A 436 2.38 -29.56 -1.54
C PHE A 436 3.25 -28.37 -1.14
N ILE A 437 2.88 -27.19 -1.63
CA ILE A 437 3.48 -25.91 -1.24
C ILE A 437 2.42 -25.06 -0.53
N PRO A 438 2.48 -24.88 0.80
CA PRO A 438 1.55 -24.01 1.52
C PRO A 438 1.92 -22.54 1.31
N VAL A 439 0.93 -21.71 0.98
CA VAL A 439 1.11 -20.30 0.66
C VAL A 439 0.08 -19.43 1.39
N ILE A 440 0.53 -18.35 2.00
CA ILE A 440 -0.34 -17.27 2.51
C ILE A 440 -0.16 -16.03 1.64
N VAL A 441 -1.25 -15.51 1.09
CA VAL A 441 -1.29 -14.25 0.35
C VAL A 441 -1.98 -13.18 1.20
N THR A 442 -1.33 -12.05 1.47
CA THR A 442 -1.94 -10.94 2.23
C THR A 442 -2.35 -9.78 1.32
N LYS A 443 -3.43 -9.06 1.63
CA LYS A 443 -3.80 -7.85 0.87
C LYS A 443 -2.74 -6.76 0.99
N ASP A 444 -2.31 -6.51 2.22
CA ASP A 444 -1.31 -5.49 2.51
C ASP A 444 0.11 -6.08 2.41
N ASP A 445 1.10 -5.20 2.40
CA ASP A 445 2.51 -5.54 2.14
C ASP A 445 3.17 -6.40 3.23
N ILE A 446 2.48 -6.63 4.37
CA ILE A 446 3.00 -7.42 5.49
C ILE A 446 3.46 -8.84 5.07
N GLY A 447 2.73 -9.52 4.19
CA GLY A 447 3.07 -10.89 3.76
C GLY A 447 4.41 -11.01 3.04
N SER A 448 4.90 -9.91 2.44
CA SER A 448 6.21 -9.81 1.80
C SER A 448 7.25 -9.07 2.65
N SER A 449 6.87 -8.55 3.82
CA SER A 449 7.77 -7.80 4.68
C SER A 449 8.88 -8.69 5.28
N TRP A 450 9.97 -8.04 5.69
CA TRP A 450 11.13 -8.71 6.25
C TRP A 450 10.74 -9.57 7.46
N VAL A 451 11.27 -10.80 7.51
CA VAL A 451 11.11 -11.78 8.60
C VAL A 451 9.71 -12.38 8.75
N VAL A 452 8.65 -11.80 8.15
CA VAL A 452 7.27 -12.33 8.26
C VAL A 452 7.18 -13.76 7.74
N ASN A 453 7.75 -14.08 6.57
CA ASN A 453 7.71 -15.44 6.06
C ASN A 453 8.45 -16.42 6.99
N ALA A 454 9.61 -16.05 7.53
CA ALA A 454 10.34 -16.87 8.49
C ALA A 454 9.50 -17.17 9.75
N TYR A 455 8.81 -16.16 10.28
CA TYR A 455 7.89 -16.30 11.41
C TYR A 455 6.78 -17.30 11.11
N LEU A 456 6.03 -17.08 10.02
CA LEU A 456 4.89 -17.93 9.64
C LEU A 456 5.33 -19.36 9.33
N ASN A 457 6.45 -19.54 8.63
CA ASN A 457 7.00 -20.87 8.35
C ASN A 457 7.48 -21.59 9.63
N LYS A 458 8.02 -20.86 10.60
CA LYS A 458 8.39 -21.45 11.89
C LYS A 458 7.15 -21.96 12.63
N ARG A 459 6.08 -21.17 12.69
CA ARG A 459 4.79 -21.59 13.28
C ARG A 459 4.20 -22.77 12.52
N PHE A 460 4.22 -22.73 11.19
CA PHE A 460 3.81 -23.86 10.34
C PHE A 460 4.56 -25.15 10.67
N ARG A 461 5.89 -25.12 10.78
CA ARG A 461 6.70 -26.30 11.12
C ARG A 461 6.44 -26.83 12.54
N GLN A 462 6.05 -25.97 13.48
CA GLN A 462 5.69 -26.38 14.84
C GLN A 462 4.36 -27.15 14.88
N GLU A 463 3.43 -26.83 13.97
CA GLU A 463 2.08 -27.41 13.94
C GLU A 463 1.93 -28.54 12.92
N ALA A 464 2.68 -28.50 11.82
CA ALA A 464 2.61 -29.49 10.74
C ALA A 464 3.16 -30.85 11.16
N LYS A 465 2.44 -31.91 10.79
CA LYS A 465 2.88 -33.30 10.99
C LYS A 465 3.83 -33.72 9.87
N ARG A 466 4.52 -34.85 10.08
CA ARG A 466 5.30 -35.50 9.02
C ARG A 466 4.41 -36.41 8.19
N HIS A 467 4.36 -36.18 6.88
CA HIS A 467 3.58 -36.98 5.94
C HIS A 467 4.51 -37.86 5.11
N LYS A 468 4.46 -39.19 5.29
CA LYS A 468 5.42 -40.11 4.65
C LYS A 468 5.24 -40.25 3.13
N LYS A 469 4.04 -40.00 2.63
CA LYS A 469 3.66 -40.20 1.21
C LYS A 469 3.82 -38.96 0.34
N TYR A 470 3.98 -37.79 0.97
CA TYR A 470 3.94 -36.50 0.29
C TYR A 470 5.12 -35.64 0.71
N THR A 471 5.65 -34.88 -0.24
CA THR A 471 6.63 -33.84 0.07
C THR A 471 5.87 -32.57 0.42
N ILE A 472 6.04 -32.07 1.65
CA ILE A 472 5.51 -30.77 2.04
C ILE A 472 6.68 -29.80 2.17
N THR A 473 6.65 -28.70 1.41
CA THR A 473 7.71 -27.69 1.45
C THR A 473 7.51 -26.74 2.65
N PRO A 474 8.51 -25.90 2.96
CA PRO A 474 8.29 -24.73 3.80
C PRO A 474 7.10 -23.90 3.34
N LEU A 475 6.41 -23.25 4.28
CA LEU A 475 5.35 -22.28 3.98
C LEU A 475 5.99 -21.02 3.40
N VAL A 476 5.38 -20.48 2.33
CA VAL A 476 5.79 -19.21 1.72
C VAL A 476 4.69 -18.17 1.97
N SER A 477 5.08 -16.93 2.27
CA SER A 477 4.15 -15.81 2.32
C SER A 477 4.53 -14.75 1.30
N LEU A 478 3.52 -14.07 0.76
CA LEU A 478 3.68 -12.94 -0.13
C LEU A 478 2.48 -11.99 -0.02
N SER A 479 2.67 -10.73 -0.38
CA SER A 479 1.58 -9.78 -0.59
C SER A 479 0.91 -10.01 -1.95
N VAL A 480 -0.32 -9.54 -2.10
CA VAL A 480 -1.01 -9.54 -3.40
C VAL A 480 -0.27 -8.67 -4.41
N SER A 481 0.40 -7.61 -3.97
CA SER A 481 1.22 -6.77 -4.84
C SER A 481 2.39 -7.54 -5.44
N THR A 482 3.02 -8.43 -4.65
CA THR A 482 4.04 -9.36 -5.15
C THR A 482 3.44 -10.33 -6.17
N LEU A 483 2.25 -10.86 -5.88
CA LEU A 483 1.55 -11.77 -6.79
C LEU A 483 1.23 -11.09 -8.13
N GLU A 484 0.75 -9.85 -8.13
CA GLU A 484 0.53 -9.05 -9.34
C GLU A 484 1.81 -8.92 -10.18
N ARG A 485 2.96 -8.64 -9.52
CA ARG A 485 4.28 -8.56 -10.20
C ARG A 485 4.74 -9.90 -10.78
N LEU A 486 4.25 -11.02 -10.25
CA LEU A 486 4.53 -12.36 -10.78
C LEU A 486 3.69 -12.71 -12.02
N MET A 487 2.60 -11.99 -12.31
CA MET A 487 1.65 -12.38 -13.38
C MET A 487 2.30 -12.52 -14.75
N LYS A 488 3.26 -11.65 -15.10
CA LYS A 488 4.05 -11.78 -16.32
C LYS A 488 4.79 -13.12 -16.38
N THR A 489 5.45 -13.49 -15.28
CA THR A 489 6.26 -14.69 -15.20
C THR A 489 5.40 -15.95 -15.21
N LEU A 490 4.20 -15.90 -14.61
CA LEU A 490 3.26 -17.04 -14.57
C LEU A 490 2.63 -17.39 -15.94
N LYS A 491 2.84 -16.55 -16.97
CA LYS A 491 2.55 -16.93 -18.36
C LYS A 491 3.53 -17.95 -18.91
N GLU A 492 4.76 -17.94 -18.39
CA GLU A 492 5.89 -18.66 -18.97
C GLU A 492 6.41 -19.76 -18.03
N LEU A 493 6.18 -19.64 -16.71
CA LEU A 493 6.67 -20.57 -15.70
C LEU A 493 5.56 -21.07 -14.77
N PRO A 494 5.66 -22.33 -14.28
CA PRO A 494 4.84 -22.81 -13.19
C PRO A 494 5.12 -22.07 -11.88
N LEU A 495 4.08 -21.75 -11.11
CA LEU A 495 4.20 -21.11 -9.80
C LEU A 495 5.08 -21.94 -8.85
N ALA A 496 4.99 -23.27 -8.93
CA ALA A 496 5.84 -24.16 -8.14
C ALA A 496 7.35 -23.87 -8.34
N GLU A 497 7.79 -23.62 -9.58
CA GLU A 497 9.20 -23.33 -9.87
C GLU A 497 9.64 -22.00 -9.24
N ILE A 498 8.79 -20.97 -9.32
CA ILE A 498 9.06 -19.65 -8.73
C ILE A 498 9.20 -19.77 -7.22
N LEU A 499 8.27 -20.46 -6.55
CA LEU A 499 8.27 -20.64 -5.11
C LEU A 499 9.46 -21.49 -4.65
N GLU A 500 9.80 -22.56 -5.36
CA GLU A 500 10.98 -23.37 -5.06
C GLU A 500 12.28 -22.58 -5.24
N GLY A 501 12.37 -21.77 -6.30
CA GLY A 501 13.48 -20.85 -6.51
C GLY A 501 13.65 -19.88 -5.33
N ARG A 502 12.54 -19.30 -4.84
CA ARG A 502 12.53 -18.44 -3.65
C ARG A 502 13.05 -19.17 -2.40
N MET A 503 12.66 -20.43 -2.19
CA MET A 503 13.12 -21.23 -1.04
C MET A 503 14.61 -21.61 -1.15
N GLN A 504 15.11 -21.83 -2.37
CA GLN A 504 16.51 -22.16 -2.61
C GLN A 504 17.43 -20.95 -2.40
N GLU A 505 17.01 -19.79 -2.91
CA GLU A 505 17.74 -18.53 -2.83
C GLU A 505 17.81 -18.00 -1.39
N ASP A 506 16.76 -18.14 -0.59
CA ASP A 506 16.79 -17.83 0.84
C ASP A 506 16.13 -18.91 1.68
N LYS A 507 16.96 -19.85 2.12
CA LYS A 507 16.60 -21.00 2.96
C LYS A 507 16.02 -20.62 4.33
N THR A 508 16.32 -19.40 4.80
CA THR A 508 15.81 -18.90 6.09
C THR A 508 14.45 -18.23 5.95
N LEU A 509 14.04 -17.91 4.72
CA LEU A 509 12.81 -17.17 4.40
C LEU A 509 12.71 -15.83 5.15
N THR A 510 13.84 -15.21 5.46
CA THR A 510 13.88 -13.95 6.19
C THR A 510 13.75 -12.76 5.25
N ARG A 511 14.33 -12.80 4.04
CA ARG A 511 14.34 -11.67 3.10
C ARG A 511 12.92 -11.39 2.55
N PRO A 512 12.59 -10.13 2.23
CA PRO A 512 11.39 -9.83 1.43
C PRO A 512 11.35 -10.66 0.14
N PHE A 513 10.16 -10.95 -0.37
CA PHE A 513 10.00 -11.87 -1.50
C PHE A 513 10.75 -11.39 -2.74
N GLU A 514 10.65 -10.10 -3.07
CA GLU A 514 11.28 -9.45 -4.22
C GLU A 514 12.81 -9.47 -4.11
N ALA A 515 13.34 -9.35 -2.90
CA ALA A 515 14.78 -9.38 -2.63
C ALA A 515 15.38 -10.80 -2.70
N ALA A 516 14.55 -11.84 -2.74
CA ALA A 516 14.95 -13.24 -2.74
C ALA A 516 14.32 -14.04 -3.90
N SER A 517 13.73 -13.36 -4.88
CA SER A 517 13.19 -13.99 -6.08
C SER A 517 13.51 -13.16 -7.31
N LYS A 518 14.31 -13.71 -8.21
CA LYS A 518 14.61 -13.10 -9.52
C LYS A 518 13.37 -12.94 -10.42
N TYR A 519 12.25 -13.56 -10.04
CA TYR A 519 11.02 -13.64 -10.82
C TYR A 519 10.00 -12.55 -10.45
N ALA A 520 10.14 -11.94 -9.27
CA ALA A 520 9.31 -10.82 -8.80
C ALA A 520 10.14 -9.53 -8.91
N GLN A 521 10.11 -8.89 -10.08
CA GLN A 521 10.77 -7.60 -10.28
C GLN A 521 10.06 -6.52 -9.45
N SER A 522 10.80 -5.60 -8.83
CA SER A 522 10.23 -4.41 -8.17
C SER A 522 9.65 -3.43 -9.19
N GLY A 523 8.71 -2.59 -8.76
CA GLY A 523 8.08 -1.57 -9.59
C GLY A 523 6.79 -2.02 -10.27
N VAL A 524 6.46 -1.40 -11.41
CA VAL A 524 5.20 -1.63 -12.11
C VAL A 524 5.12 -3.09 -12.60
N PRO A 525 4.07 -3.84 -12.23
CA PRO A 525 3.85 -5.18 -12.74
C PRO A 525 3.82 -5.19 -14.27
N GLY A 526 4.66 -6.04 -14.89
CA GLY A 526 4.67 -6.17 -16.35
C GLY A 526 3.44 -6.92 -16.88
N ARG A 527 3.00 -6.57 -18.09
CA ARG A 527 2.00 -7.32 -18.88
C ARG A 527 0.62 -7.53 -18.20
N LEU A 528 0.19 -6.61 -17.34
CA LEU A 528 -1.19 -6.55 -16.84
C LEU A 528 -2.15 -5.91 -17.87
N SER A 529 -2.29 -6.51 -19.06
CA SER A 529 -3.10 -5.93 -20.15
C SER A 529 -4.54 -5.65 -19.74
N VAL A 530 -5.20 -6.59 -19.06
CA VAL A 530 -6.60 -6.40 -18.61
C VAL A 530 -6.74 -5.27 -17.58
N HIS A 531 -5.74 -5.01 -16.72
CA HIS A 531 -5.78 -3.83 -15.85
C HIS A 531 -5.73 -2.53 -16.66
N MET A 532 -4.96 -2.51 -17.75
CA MET A 532 -4.86 -1.35 -18.64
C MET A 532 -6.12 -1.15 -19.49
N GLU A 533 -6.80 -2.24 -19.87
CA GLU A 533 -8.12 -2.18 -20.50
C GLU A 533 -9.16 -1.58 -19.53
N ILE A 534 -9.19 -2.05 -18.28
CA ILE A 534 -10.06 -1.51 -17.23
C ILE A 534 -9.76 -0.03 -16.94
N LEU A 535 -8.48 0.34 -16.95
CA LEU A 535 -8.07 1.74 -16.83
C LEU A 535 -8.60 2.58 -18.00
N HIS A 536 -8.53 2.06 -19.22
CA HIS A 536 -9.05 2.75 -20.40
C HIS A 536 -10.56 2.94 -20.29
N GLU A 537 -11.30 1.91 -19.90
CA GLU A 537 -12.75 2.02 -19.66
C GLU A 537 -13.09 3.04 -18.56
N LEU A 538 -12.32 3.06 -17.46
CA LEU A 538 -12.47 4.07 -16.40
C LEU A 538 -12.26 5.49 -16.95
N MET A 539 -11.26 5.69 -17.79
CA MET A 539 -10.98 6.98 -18.40
C MET A 539 -12.11 7.42 -19.35
N GLU A 540 -12.65 6.51 -20.16
CA GLU A 540 -13.78 6.80 -21.04
C GLU A 540 -15.04 7.18 -20.25
N ARG A 541 -15.38 6.41 -19.19
CA ARG A 541 -16.52 6.70 -18.32
C ARG A 541 -16.37 8.04 -17.60
N MET A 542 -15.21 8.29 -17.00
CA MET A 542 -14.89 9.57 -16.38
C MET A 542 -15.07 10.73 -17.37
N THR A 543 -14.56 10.59 -18.59
CA THR A 543 -14.66 11.62 -19.63
C THR A 543 -16.12 11.91 -19.97
N ALA A 544 -16.93 10.86 -20.16
CA ALA A 544 -18.36 10.97 -20.44
C ALA A 544 -19.15 11.62 -19.29
N ASP A 545 -18.89 11.18 -18.06
CA ASP A 545 -19.60 11.61 -16.85
C ASP A 545 -19.25 13.04 -16.46
N PHE A 546 -17.98 13.41 -16.52
CA PHE A 546 -17.55 14.77 -16.22
C PHE A 546 -17.78 15.72 -17.39
N GLY A 547 -18.06 15.20 -18.60
CA GLY A 547 -18.22 16.00 -19.79
C GLY A 547 -16.92 16.67 -20.22
N LEU A 548 -15.78 16.01 -19.98
CA LEU A 548 -14.48 16.48 -20.43
C LEU A 548 -14.45 16.41 -21.96
N THR A 549 -14.42 17.56 -22.62
CA THR A 549 -14.14 17.64 -24.05
C THR A 549 -12.65 17.89 -24.24
N ASP A 550 -12.03 17.24 -25.23
CA ASP A 550 -10.70 17.66 -25.69
C ASP A 550 -10.74 19.17 -25.97
N PRO A 551 -9.75 19.95 -25.52
CA PRO A 551 -9.67 21.36 -25.88
C PRO A 551 -9.68 21.41 -27.40
N SER A 552 -10.66 22.11 -27.97
CA SER A 552 -10.76 22.33 -29.42
C SER A 552 -9.39 22.76 -29.93
N SER A 553 -8.81 21.95 -30.81
CA SER A 553 -7.49 22.20 -31.37
C SER A 553 -7.44 23.66 -31.87
N PRO A 554 -6.41 24.47 -31.56
CA PRO A 554 -6.38 25.92 -31.85
C PRO A 554 -6.41 26.29 -33.34
N ALA A 555 -6.75 25.36 -34.23
CA ALA A 555 -6.83 25.55 -35.67
C ALA A 555 -8.29 25.47 -36.13
N GLN A 556 -9.13 26.45 -35.75
CA GLN A 556 -10.37 26.73 -36.49
C GLN A 556 -10.97 28.14 -36.29
N ASP A 557 -10.43 28.99 -35.41
CA ASP A 557 -10.90 30.39 -35.24
C ASP A 557 -10.07 31.44 -36.01
N ILE A 558 -9.32 31.03 -37.05
CA ILE A 558 -8.75 31.95 -38.05
C ILE A 558 -9.40 31.69 -39.41
N VAL A 559 -10.73 31.66 -39.49
CA VAL A 559 -11.51 32.14 -40.64
C VAL A 559 -12.92 32.46 -40.13
N LYS A 560 -13.15 33.68 -39.63
CA LYS A 560 -14.44 34.38 -39.73
C LYS A 560 -14.25 35.87 -39.55
#